data_AF-A0A948SVM0-F1
#
_entry.id   AF-A0A948SVM0-F1
#
_cell.length_a   1.000
_cell.length_b   1.000
_cell.length_c   1.000
_cell.angle_alpha   90.00
_cell.angle_beta   90.00
_cell.angle_gamma   90.00
#
_symmetry.space_group_name_H-M   'P 1'
#
loop_
_entity.id
_entity.type
_entity.pdbx_description
1 polymer ?
#
loop_
_entity_poly.entity_id
_entity_poly.type
_entity_poly.pdbx_seq_one_letter_code
_entity_poly.pdbx_strand_id
1 'polypeptide(L)' 'MTRQPIYTRDGDDGTTGLFYGGRVPKDSELPRAYGTVDEAQAVLGLARSTAAGNTGDARSAE' A
#
# COMPACT_ATOMS: atom_id res chain seq x y z
N MET A 1 -13.09 6.86 20.80
CA MET A 1 -13.51 6.19 19.56
C MET A 1 -12.82 4.84 19.47
N THR A 2 -13.59 3.76 19.47
CA THR A 2 -13.05 2.42 19.26
C THR A 2 -12.64 2.28 17.80
N ARG A 3 -11.38 1.96 17.54
CA ARG A 3 -10.89 1.78 16.17
C ARG A 3 -11.55 0.53 15.58
N GLN A 4 -12.31 0.70 14.51
CA GLN A 4 -12.86 -0.45 13.79
C GLN A 4 -11.72 -1.35 13.29
N PRO A 5 -11.90 -2.68 13.29
CA PRO A 5 -10.88 -3.58 12.78
C PRO A 5 -10.65 -3.30 11.29
N ILE A 6 -9.38 -3.32 10.88
CA ILE A 6 -9.00 -3.17 9.48
C ILE A 6 -9.39 -4.44 8.69
N TYR A 7 -9.39 -5.61 9.34
CA TYR A 7 -9.78 -6.87 8.71
C TYR A 7 -11.31 -7.03 8.73
N THR A 8 -11.90 -7.29 7.56
CA THR A 8 -13.34 -7.56 7.43
C THR A 8 -13.65 -9.05 7.26
N ARG A 9 -12.67 -9.85 6.79
CA ARG A 9 -12.81 -11.26 6.33
C ARG A 9 -13.57 -11.45 5.02
N ASP A 10 -14.03 -10.36 4.38
CA ASP A 10 -14.82 -10.47 3.16
C ASP A 10 -14.07 -11.19 2.03
N GLY A 11 -12.74 -11.13 2.01
CA GLY A 11 -11.92 -11.77 0.98
C GLY A 11 -11.45 -13.20 1.30
N ASP A 12 -11.96 -13.83 2.35
CA ASP A 12 -11.56 -15.21 2.73
C ASP A 12 -11.99 -16.25 1.68
N ASP A 13 -12.94 -15.90 0.82
CA ASP A 13 -13.36 -16.69 -0.35
C ASP A 13 -12.40 -16.60 -1.55
N GLY A 14 -11.28 -15.87 -1.40
CA GLY A 14 -10.30 -15.67 -2.47
C GLY A 14 -10.65 -14.55 -3.44
N THR A 15 -11.73 -13.79 -3.22
CA THR A 15 -12.12 -12.66 -4.05
C THR A 15 -11.87 -11.31 -3.36
N THR A 16 -11.91 -10.23 -4.13
CA THR A 16 -11.78 -8.85 -3.63
C THR A 16 -12.68 -7.90 -4.43
N GLY A 17 -13.09 -6.79 -3.82
CA GLY A 17 -13.92 -5.78 -4.46
C GLY A 17 -13.12 -4.85 -5.37
N LEU A 18 -13.72 -4.44 -6.50
CA LEU A 18 -13.20 -3.36 -7.34
C LEU A 18 -13.78 -2.01 -6.90
N PHE A 19 -13.06 -0.93 -7.20
CA PHE A 19 -13.41 0.44 -6.77
C PHE A 19 -14.79 0.91 -7.26
N TYR A 20 -15.23 0.49 -8.46
CA TYR A 20 -16.54 0.82 -9.03
C TYR A 20 -17.59 -0.30 -8.86
N GLY A 21 -17.37 -1.21 -7.92
CA GLY A 21 -18.24 -2.36 -7.69
C GLY A 21 -17.84 -3.60 -8.49
N GLY A 22 -18.45 -4.72 -8.13
CA GLY A 22 -18.03 -6.04 -8.60
C GLY A 22 -16.95 -6.67 -7.72
N ARG A 23 -16.87 -8.00 -7.76
CA ARG A 23 -15.84 -8.79 -7.09
C ARG A 23 -15.14 -9.66 -8.11
N VAL A 24 -13.84 -9.77 -7.97
CA VAL A 24 -12.98 -10.56 -8.84
C VAL A 24 -12.07 -11.46 -8.00
N PRO A 25 -11.59 -12.59 -8.54
CA PRO A 25 -10.53 -13.36 -7.91
C PRO A 25 -9.32 -12.45 -7.59
N LYS A 26 -8.68 -12.67 -6.43
CA LYS A 26 -7.49 -11.91 -5.99
C LYS A 26 -6.31 -12.02 -6.96
N ASP A 27 -6.29 -13.05 -7.79
CA ASP A 27 -5.30 -13.27 -8.84
C ASP A 27 -5.77 -12.80 -10.22
N SER A 28 -6.83 -12.01 -10.35
CA SER A 28 -7.19 -11.39 -11.63
C SER A 28 -6.27 -10.21 -11.99
N GLU A 29 -6.28 -9.81 -13.26
CA GLU A 29 -5.34 -8.82 -13.81
C GLU A 29 -5.35 -7.48 -13.07
N LEU A 30 -6.54 -7.00 -12.66
CA LEU A 30 -6.70 -5.73 -11.96
C LEU A 30 -6.02 -5.76 -10.57
N PRO A 31 -6.41 -6.65 -9.62
CA PRO A 31 -5.67 -6.91 -8.38
C PRO A 31 -4.16 -7.04 -8.51
N ARG A 32 -3.69 -7.79 -9.51
CA ARG A 32 -2.25 -7.91 -9.76
C ARG A 32 -1.63 -6.57 -10.11
N ALA A 33 -2.22 -5.81 -11.04
CA ALA A 33 -1.67 -4.56 -11.52
C ALA A 33 -1.49 -3.52 -10.41
N TYR A 34 -2.55 -3.22 -9.64
CA TYR A 34 -2.42 -2.24 -8.55
C TYR A 34 -1.71 -2.82 -7.32
N GLY A 35 -1.69 -4.14 -7.13
CA GLY A 35 -0.83 -4.80 -6.13
C GLY A 35 0.67 -4.58 -6.41
N THR A 36 1.10 -4.69 -7.66
CA THR A 36 2.49 -4.37 -8.07
C THR A 36 2.82 -2.89 -7.85
N VAL A 37 1.86 -1.98 -8.10
CA VAL A 37 2.05 -0.56 -7.82
C VAL A 37 2.18 -0.29 -6.31
N ASP A 38 1.36 -0.95 -5.49
CA ASP A 38 1.43 -0.85 -4.02
C ASP A 38 2.78 -1.36 -3.48
N GLU A 39 3.29 -2.48 -4.02
CA GLU A 39 4.63 -2.98 -3.70
C GLU A 39 5.72 -1.95 -4.05
N ALA A 40 5.67 -1.38 -5.26
CA ALA A 40 6.61 -0.34 -5.66
C ALA A 40 6.53 0.90 -4.75
N GLN A 41 5.32 1.34 -4.39
CA GLN A 41 5.10 2.45 -3.44
C GLN A 41 5.73 2.16 -2.06
N ALA A 42 5.59 0.93 -1.55
CA ALA A 42 6.20 0.53 -0.29
C ALA A 42 7.73 0.60 -0.35
N VAL A 43 8.35 0.13 -1.44
CA VAL A 43 9.81 0.20 -1.65
C VAL A 43 10.30 1.65 -1.74
N LEU A 44 9.57 2.54 -2.42
CA LEU A 44 9.89 3.97 -2.45
C LEU A 44 9.84 4.59 -1.04
N GLY A 45 8.86 4.20 -0.22
CA GLY A 45 8.77 4.61 1.18
C GLY A 45 9.98 4.18 2.00
N LEU A 46 10.45 2.94 1.80
CA LEU A 46 11.66 2.42 2.43
C LEU A 46 12.92 3.16 1.96
N ALA A 47 13.09 3.33 0.65
CA ALA A 47 14.22 4.07 0.09
C ALA A 47 14.28 5.50 0.67
N ARG A 48 13.13 6.17 0.80
CA ARG A 48 13.03 7.49 1.43
C ARG A 48 13.42 7.47 2.91
N SER A 49 13.01 6.46 3.67
CA SER A 49 13.35 6.38 5.10
C SER A 49 14.83 6.13 5.35
N THR A 50 15.52 5.47 4.41
CA THR A 50 16.96 5.19 4.50
C THR A 50 17.85 6.22 3.82
N ALA A 51 17.32 7.04 2.90
CA ALA A 51 18.11 8.02 2.13
C ALA A 51 18.69 9.17 2.98
N ALA A 52 18.17 9.40 4.19
CA ALA A 52 18.60 10.48 5.08
C ALA A 52 20.03 10.35 5.67
N GLY A 53 20.83 9.39 5.19
CA GLY A 53 22.25 9.28 5.51
C GLY A 53 23.21 10.00 4.55
N ASN A 54 22.75 10.47 3.38
CA ASN A 54 23.64 10.98 2.32
C ASN A 54 23.30 12.39 1.78
N THR A 55 22.30 13.07 2.33
CA THR A 55 22.13 14.51 2.08
C THR A 55 22.78 15.26 3.23
N GLY A 56 24.04 15.65 3.04
CA GLY A 56 24.52 16.86 3.70
C GLY A 56 23.67 18.01 3.18
N ASP A 57 22.56 18.32 3.85
CA ASP A 57 22.02 19.68 3.84
C ASP A 57 20.98 19.91 4.96
N ALA A 58 21.41 20.78 5.87
CA ALA A 58 20.67 21.92 6.37
C ALA A 58 19.16 21.74 6.64
N ARG A 59 18.85 21.03 7.74
CA ARG A 59 17.89 21.65 8.66
C ARG A 59 18.65 22.74 9.40
N SER A 60 18.57 23.93 8.84
CA SER A 60 18.94 25.19 9.47
C SER A 60 18.48 25.21 10.92
N ALA A 61 19.31 25.79 11.77
CA ALA A 61 18.94 26.26 13.08
C ALA A 61 17.63 27.08 12.98
N GLU A 62 16.59 26.59 13.64
CA GLU A 62 15.64 27.32 14.50
C GLU A 62 14.98 26.29 15.43
#